data_AF-A0A967HEM3-F1
#
_entry.id   AF-A0A967HEM3-F1
#
_cell.length_a   1.000
_cell.length_b   1.000
_cell.length_c   1.000
_cell.angle_alpha   90.00
_cell.angle_beta   90.00
_cell.angle_gamma   90.00
#
_symmetry.space_group_name_H-M   'P 1'
#
loop_
_entity.id
_entity.type
_entity.pdbx_description
1 polymer ?
#
loop_
_entity_poly.entity_id
_entity_poly.type
_entity_poly.pdbx_seq_one_letter_code
_entity_poly.pdbx_strand_id
1 'polypeptide(L)'
;ADPLVRAAVILALAVALHLLIRILKRAVGHALGPVGARRPPGARGRHPKLATVVGLALSTATFALWFAAIGLALAAFDVDLTAYFATATVIGLAVGFGSQGLVQDVVIGLTLIFTDALDVGDMVEVSGQVGRVERVGLRFTTLTNFLGQTVYIPNRNIAVVGRFRRGGIHAFVDAQVPEGTQPEVLADMLLGLARGLRAQHPAIVLDEPTLVGVQRADPGGWRYVRIRLRLWPGQQALVESAFRQRILAFMKGVDEGYADWMVTVTYRV
;
A
#
# COMPACT_ATOMS: atom_id res chain seq x y z
N ALA A 1 -14.06 23.45 54.16
CA ALA A 1 -13.34 22.19 54.41
C ALA A 1 -11.86 22.53 54.44
N ASP A 2 -11.14 22.03 55.43
CA ASP A 2 -9.69 22.19 55.56
C ASP A 2 -8.99 21.83 54.23
N PRO A 3 -8.09 22.67 53.69
CA PRO A 3 -7.33 22.36 52.47
C PRO A 3 -6.67 20.96 52.55
N LEU A 4 -6.25 20.54 53.75
CA LEU A 4 -5.72 19.20 54.01
C LEU A 4 -6.77 18.12 53.73
N VAL A 5 -8.02 18.31 54.17
CA VAL A 5 -9.11 17.36 53.95
C VAL A 5 -9.46 17.27 52.47
N ARG A 6 -9.49 18.41 51.76
CA ARG A 6 -9.76 18.42 50.30
C ARG A 6 -8.67 17.69 49.52
N ALA A 7 -7.40 18.00 49.78
CA ALA A 7 -6.27 17.31 49.16
C ALA A 7 -6.27 15.81 49.46
N ALA A 8 -6.53 15.43 50.72
CA ALA A 8 -6.61 14.02 51.13
C ALA A 8 -7.73 13.27 50.39
N VAL A 9 -8.91 13.87 50.23
CA VAL A 9 -10.03 13.26 49.48
C VAL A 9 -9.68 13.08 48.00
N ILE A 10 -9.06 14.09 47.37
CA ILE A 10 -8.62 14.01 45.96
C ILE A 10 -7.61 12.88 45.76
N LEU A 11 -6.60 12.80 46.63
CA LEU A 11 -5.56 11.77 46.55
C LEU A 11 -6.12 10.38 46.87
N ALA A 12 -7.03 10.25 47.84
CA ALA A 12 -7.70 8.98 48.14
C ALA A 12 -8.53 8.49 46.94
N LEU A 13 -9.25 9.39 46.27
CA LEU A 13 -10.01 9.06 45.06
C LEU A 13 -9.07 8.64 43.91
N ALA A 14 -7.95 9.34 43.73
CA ALA A 14 -6.95 9.00 42.73
C ALA A 14 -6.32 7.62 42.98
N VAL A 15 -6.03 7.28 44.25
CA VAL A 15 -5.56 5.94 44.64
C VAL A 15 -6.62 4.89 44.36
N ALA A 16 -7.89 5.13 44.73
CA ALA A 16 -8.98 4.20 44.45
C ALA A 16 -9.12 3.94 42.94
N LEU A 17 -9.07 4.98 42.11
CA LEU A 17 -9.12 4.86 40.66
C LEU A 17 -7.86 4.19 40.08
N HIS A 18 -6.68 4.46 40.63
CA HIS A 18 -5.45 3.76 40.25
C HIS A 18 -5.52 2.26 40.55
N LEU A 19 -6.06 1.88 41.71
CA LEU A 19 -6.30 0.48 42.08
C LEU A 19 -7.30 -0.18 41.13
N LEU A 20 -8.37 0.52 40.76
CA LEU A 20 -9.32 0.04 39.74
C LEU A 20 -8.64 -0.20 38.40
N ILE A 21 -7.81 0.74 37.92
CA ILE A 21 -7.01 0.57 36.69
C ILE A 21 -6.06 -0.63 36.80
N ARG A 22 -5.41 -0.84 37.95
CA ARG A 22 -4.54 -2.01 38.19
C ARG A 22 -5.32 -3.32 38.14
N ILE A 23 -6.50 -3.37 38.75
CA ILE A 23 -7.39 -4.54 38.72
C ILE A 23 -7.81 -4.82 37.28
N LEU A 24 -8.24 -3.79 36.54
CA LEU A 24 -8.60 -3.93 35.13
C LEU A 24 -7.42 -4.42 34.28
N LYS A 25 -6.22 -3.88 34.48
CA LYS A 25 -5.00 -4.32 33.78
C LYS A 25 -4.68 -5.78 34.05
N ARG A 26 -4.81 -6.23 35.31
CA ARG A 26 -4.62 -7.64 35.69
C ARG A 26 -5.69 -8.55 35.11
N ALA A 27 -6.95 -8.14 35.14
CA ALA A 27 -8.07 -8.87 34.57
C ALA A 27 -7.93 -9.03 33.06
N VAL A 28 -7.58 -7.95 32.35
CA VAL A 28 -7.26 -7.98 30.92
C VAL A 28 -6.06 -8.88 30.63
N GLY A 29 -5.00 -8.83 31.45
CA GLY A 29 -3.84 -9.70 31.34
C GLY A 29 -4.16 -11.19 31.53
N HIS A 30 -5.06 -11.53 32.45
CA HIS A 30 -5.55 -12.91 32.62
C HIS A 30 -6.48 -13.35 31.50
N ALA A 31 -7.36 -12.49 31.00
CA ALA A 31 -8.28 -12.81 29.91
C ALA A 31 -7.58 -12.96 28.55
N LEU A 32 -6.56 -12.13 28.28
CA LEU A 32 -5.78 -12.15 27.03
C LEU A 32 -4.59 -13.13 27.05
N GLY A 33 -4.21 -13.64 28.24
CA GLY A 33 -3.10 -14.56 28.45
C GLY A 33 -1.73 -13.87 28.62
N PRO A 34 -0.74 -14.52 29.26
CA PRO A 34 0.54 -13.90 29.57
C PRO A 34 1.30 -13.48 28.31
N VAL A 35 1.72 -12.21 28.28
CA VAL A 35 2.63 -11.66 27.28
C VAL A 35 4.01 -12.31 27.51
N GLY A 36 4.44 -13.18 26.60
CA GLY A 36 5.78 -13.76 26.60
C GLY A 36 5.91 -15.25 26.94
N ALA A 37 4.81 -15.98 27.19
CA ALA A 37 4.90 -17.43 27.33
C ALA A 37 5.18 -18.09 25.96
N ARG A 38 6.33 -18.78 25.80
CA ARG A 38 6.63 -19.65 24.65
C ARG A 38 5.47 -20.64 24.48
N ARG A 39 4.75 -20.57 23.36
CA ARG A 39 3.61 -21.44 23.09
C ARG A 39 4.04 -22.68 22.29
N PRO A 40 3.46 -23.86 22.57
CA PRO A 40 3.60 -25.04 21.70
C PRO A 40 2.93 -24.79 20.33
N PRO A 41 3.39 -25.46 19.25
CA PRO A 41 2.83 -25.28 17.91
C PRO A 41 1.37 -25.74 17.89
N GLY A 42 0.43 -24.87 17.49
CA GLY A 42 -0.99 -25.24 17.27
C GLY A 42 -2.04 -24.48 18.07
N ALA A 43 -1.67 -23.66 19.07
CA ALA A 43 -2.63 -22.85 19.82
C ALA A 43 -3.15 -21.65 19.00
N ARG A 44 -4.22 -21.87 18.21
CA ARG A 44 -4.99 -20.81 17.55
C ARG A 44 -5.74 -19.97 18.59
N GLY A 45 -5.49 -18.67 18.59
CA GLY A 45 -6.33 -17.67 19.28
C GLY A 45 -5.70 -17.02 20.51
N ARG A 46 -5.10 -15.84 20.30
CA ARG A 46 -5.06 -14.65 21.21
C ARG A 46 -3.97 -13.70 20.69
N HIS A 47 -4.33 -12.45 20.37
CA HIS A 47 -3.43 -11.44 19.80
C HIS A 47 -2.53 -10.81 20.88
N PRO A 48 -1.26 -11.21 21.04
CA PRO A 48 -0.37 -10.65 22.07
C PRO A 48 -0.14 -9.14 21.90
N LYS A 49 -0.29 -8.63 20.68
CA LYS A 49 -0.17 -7.20 20.36
C LYS A 49 -1.25 -6.35 21.05
N LEU A 50 -2.48 -6.87 21.20
CA LEU A 50 -3.57 -6.13 21.85
C LEU A 50 -3.28 -5.92 23.34
N ALA A 51 -2.75 -6.94 24.01
CA ALA A 51 -2.38 -6.83 25.43
C ALA A 51 -1.31 -5.74 25.65
N THR A 52 -0.33 -5.63 24.75
CA THR A 52 0.68 -4.57 24.81
C THR A 52 0.07 -3.19 24.57
N VAL A 53 -0.80 -3.03 23.56
CA VAL A 53 -1.46 -1.75 23.26
C VAL A 53 -2.35 -1.30 24.42
N VAL A 54 -3.17 -2.20 24.98
CA VAL A 54 -4.00 -1.90 26.15
C VAL A 54 -3.13 -1.59 27.37
N GLY A 55 -2.04 -2.34 27.56
CA GLY A 55 -1.08 -2.08 28.63
C GLY A 55 -0.45 -0.70 28.54
N LEU A 56 -0.10 -0.23 27.33
CA LEU A 56 0.41 1.12 27.10
C LEU A 56 -0.66 2.17 27.38
N ALA A 57 -1.87 2.01 26.82
CA ALA A 57 -2.97 2.95 27.03
C ALA A 57 -3.33 3.13 28.52
N LEU A 58 -3.42 2.03 29.27
CA LEU A 58 -3.68 2.07 30.72
C LEU A 58 -2.54 2.72 31.50
N SER A 59 -1.29 2.57 31.05
CA SER A 59 -0.13 3.22 31.68
C SER A 59 -0.15 4.74 31.43
N THR A 60 -0.47 5.17 30.21
CA THR A 60 -0.65 6.59 29.87
C THR A 60 -1.82 7.21 30.65
N ALA A 61 -2.96 6.51 30.75
CA ALA A 61 -4.12 6.96 31.54
C ALA A 61 -3.78 7.08 33.03
N THR A 62 -2.97 6.15 33.56
CA THR A 62 -2.49 6.21 34.95
C THR A 62 -1.60 7.43 35.18
N PHE A 63 -0.69 7.74 34.24
CA PHE A 63 0.14 8.94 34.33
C PHE A 63 -0.70 10.21 34.32
N ALA A 64 -1.65 10.32 33.38
CA ALA A 64 -2.56 11.46 33.28
C ALA A 64 -3.42 11.64 34.54
N LEU A 65 -3.90 10.53 35.13
CA LEU A 65 -4.65 10.53 36.39
C LEU A 65 -3.83 11.13 37.53
N TRP A 66 -2.60 10.64 37.74
CA TRP A 66 -1.74 11.13 38.82
C TRP A 66 -1.31 12.57 38.61
N PHE A 67 -1.04 12.96 37.37
CA PHE A 67 -0.79 14.35 37.01
C PHE A 67 -2.01 15.22 37.41
N ALA A 68 -3.21 14.89 36.97
CA ALA A 68 -4.41 15.65 37.35
C ALA A 68 -4.65 15.69 38.87
N ALA A 69 -4.47 14.57 39.57
CA ALA A 69 -4.67 14.49 41.01
C ALA A 69 -3.68 15.36 41.81
N ILE A 70 -2.41 15.37 41.42
CA ILE A 70 -1.38 16.21 42.05
C ILE A 70 -1.68 17.69 41.80
N GLY A 71 -2.03 18.07 40.57
CA GLY A 71 -2.40 19.45 40.24
C GLY A 71 -3.61 19.93 41.05
N LEU A 72 -4.66 19.11 41.17
CA LEU A 72 -5.84 19.42 41.97
C LEU A 72 -5.53 19.49 43.48
N ALA A 73 -4.62 18.65 43.99
CA ALA A 73 -4.18 18.72 45.37
C ALA A 73 -3.38 20.01 45.65
N LEU A 74 -2.48 20.42 44.75
CA LEU A 74 -1.75 21.69 44.85
C LEU A 74 -2.69 22.90 44.85
N ALA A 75 -3.69 22.89 43.96
CA ALA A 75 -4.71 23.95 43.92
C ALA A 75 -5.54 24.03 45.22
N ALA A 76 -5.73 22.91 45.94
CA ALA A 76 -6.41 22.93 47.22
C ALA A 76 -5.63 23.69 48.31
N PHE A 77 -4.33 23.90 48.13
CA PHE A 77 -3.46 24.73 48.98
C PHE A 77 -3.23 26.14 48.39
N ASP A 78 -4.06 26.58 47.45
CA ASP A 78 -3.93 27.87 46.75
C ASP A 78 -2.56 28.08 46.05
N VAL A 79 -1.89 26.98 45.67
CA VAL A 79 -0.67 27.04 44.86
C VAL A 79 -1.04 27.37 43.42
N ASP A 80 -0.39 28.39 42.85
CA ASP A 80 -0.54 28.74 41.44
C ASP A 80 -0.02 27.59 40.54
N LEU A 81 -0.92 27.05 39.72
CA LEU A 81 -0.61 25.97 38.79
C LEU A 81 0.08 26.44 37.51
N THR A 82 0.37 27.73 37.35
CA THR A 82 1.07 28.27 36.18
C THR A 82 2.38 27.53 35.91
N ALA A 83 3.25 27.39 36.92
CA ALA A 83 4.51 26.65 36.79
C ALA A 83 4.28 25.15 36.54
N TYR A 84 3.24 24.58 37.15
CA TYR A 84 2.86 23.18 36.97
C TYR A 84 2.47 22.88 35.51
N PHE A 85 1.57 23.67 34.94
CA PHE A 85 1.15 23.54 33.54
C PHE A 85 2.25 23.94 32.56
N ALA A 86 3.14 24.86 32.92
CA ALA A 86 4.30 25.20 32.09
C ALA A 86 5.20 23.97 31.86
N THR A 87 5.50 23.19 32.91
CA THR A 87 6.29 21.96 32.76
C THR A 87 5.59 20.90 31.91
N ALA A 88 4.28 20.74 32.10
CA ALA A 88 3.46 19.80 31.33
C ALA A 88 3.39 20.17 29.84
N THR A 89 3.36 21.46 29.54
CA THR A 89 3.37 21.98 28.16
C THR A 89 4.65 21.58 27.45
N VAL A 90 5.82 21.73 28.10
CA VAL A 90 7.11 21.33 27.52
C VAL A 90 7.14 19.82 27.24
N ILE A 91 6.67 18.99 28.18
CA ILE A 91 6.56 17.53 27.98
C ILE A 91 5.59 17.22 26.83
N GLY A 92 4.44 17.90 26.79
CA GLY A 92 3.44 17.76 25.74
C GLY A 92 3.98 18.09 24.35
N LEU A 93 4.75 19.18 24.22
CA LEU A 93 5.43 19.55 22.98
C LEU A 93 6.43 18.47 22.54
N ALA A 94 7.24 17.94 23.46
CA ALA A 94 8.19 16.88 23.15
C ALA A 94 7.47 15.61 22.62
N VAL A 95 6.37 15.20 23.25
CA VAL A 95 5.55 14.07 22.79
C VAL A 95 4.86 14.37 21.45
N GLY A 96 4.36 15.60 21.28
CA GLY A 96 3.75 16.07 20.04
C GLY A 96 4.71 15.99 18.85
N PHE A 97 5.92 16.54 18.99
CA PHE A 97 6.95 16.45 17.95
C PHE A 97 7.39 15.01 17.70
N GLY A 98 7.52 14.18 18.74
CA GLY A 98 7.84 12.75 18.58
C GLY A 98 6.77 11.95 17.85
N SER A 99 5.50 12.38 17.93
CA SER A 99 4.35 11.69 17.34
C SER A 99 3.81 12.32 16.05
N GLN A 100 4.33 13.48 15.63
CA GLN A 100 3.87 14.22 14.46
C GLN A 100 3.75 13.34 13.21
N GLY A 101 4.73 12.46 12.96
CA GLY A 101 4.71 11.56 11.81
C GLY A 101 3.55 10.56 11.83
N LEU A 102 3.12 10.09 13.00
CA LEU A 102 1.96 9.20 13.13
C LEU A 102 0.66 9.96 12.80
N VAL A 103 0.55 11.20 13.27
CA VAL A 103 -0.63 12.04 13.00
C VAL A 103 -0.76 12.29 11.49
N GLN A 104 0.35 12.62 10.82
CA GLN A 104 0.38 12.78 9.36
C GLN A 104 -0.03 11.51 8.63
N ASP A 105 0.49 10.35 9.04
CA ASP A 105 0.13 9.06 8.46
C ASP A 105 -1.39 8.82 8.55
N VAL A 106 -2.00 9.09 9.72
CA VAL A 106 -3.44 8.90 9.95
C VAL A 106 -4.29 9.85 9.12
N VAL A 107 -3.94 11.15 9.10
CA VAL A 107 -4.70 12.15 8.33
C VAL A 107 -4.66 11.83 6.84
N ILE A 108 -3.49 11.52 6.30
CA ILE A 108 -3.35 11.17 4.88
C ILE A 108 -4.04 9.83 4.58
N GLY A 109 -3.91 8.84 5.46
CA GLY A 109 -4.60 7.55 5.33
C GLY A 109 -6.12 7.69 5.26
N LEU A 110 -6.71 8.50 6.15
CA LEU A 110 -8.14 8.79 6.12
C LEU A 110 -8.53 9.52 4.83
N THR A 111 -7.75 10.51 4.39
CA THR A 111 -8.00 11.21 3.13
C THR A 111 -8.00 10.24 1.94
N LEU A 112 -7.02 9.33 1.84
CA LEU A 112 -6.96 8.33 0.76
C LEU A 112 -8.21 7.45 0.72
N ILE A 113 -8.74 7.07 1.89
CA ILE A 113 -9.98 6.27 2.02
C ILE A 113 -11.21 7.10 1.65
N PHE A 114 -11.29 8.36 2.09
CA PHE A 114 -12.46 9.20 1.88
C PHE A 114 -12.57 9.78 0.46
N THR A 115 -11.45 10.03 -0.21
CA THR A 115 -11.45 10.59 -1.57
C THR A 115 -11.50 9.52 -2.66
N ASP A 116 -11.53 8.25 -2.28
CA ASP A 116 -11.46 7.11 -3.20
C ASP A 116 -10.24 7.20 -4.13
N ALA A 117 -9.14 7.78 -3.63
CA ALA A 117 -7.91 7.98 -4.41
C ALA A 117 -7.24 6.64 -4.73
N LEU A 118 -7.41 5.64 -3.87
CA LEU A 118 -6.83 4.30 -3.98
C LEU A 118 -7.85 3.22 -3.58
N ASP A 119 -8.10 2.28 -4.48
CA ASP A 119 -8.96 1.13 -4.22
C ASP A 119 -8.15 -0.15 -4.04
N VAL A 120 -8.65 -1.04 -3.18
CA VAL A 120 -8.08 -2.38 -3.04
C VAL A 120 -8.24 -3.13 -4.37
N GLY A 121 -7.14 -3.66 -4.87
CA GLY A 121 -7.08 -4.37 -6.14
C GLY A 121 -6.65 -3.50 -7.32
N ASP A 122 -6.51 -2.19 -7.16
CA ASP A 122 -6.03 -1.32 -8.24
C ASP A 122 -4.53 -1.50 -8.49
N MET A 123 -4.14 -1.35 -9.75
CA MET A 123 -2.74 -1.22 -10.14
C MET A 123 -2.35 0.25 -10.02
N VAL A 124 -1.37 0.55 -9.17
CA VAL A 124 -0.97 1.93 -8.89
C VAL A 124 0.54 2.09 -8.83
N GLU A 125 0.99 3.32 -9.02
CA GLU A 125 2.34 3.79 -8.73
C GLU A 125 2.29 4.84 -7.63
N VAL A 126 2.90 4.54 -6.48
CA VAL A 126 2.97 5.44 -5.33
C VAL A 126 4.38 5.41 -4.75
N SER A 127 4.93 6.59 -4.47
CA SER A 127 6.28 6.73 -3.89
C SER A 127 7.38 5.96 -4.66
N GLY A 128 7.27 5.90 -6.00
CA GLY A 128 8.20 5.18 -6.88
C GLY A 128 8.06 3.65 -6.85
N GLN A 129 6.98 3.12 -6.27
CA GLN A 129 6.67 1.69 -6.24
C GLN A 129 5.43 1.42 -7.08
N VAL A 130 5.56 0.50 -8.05
CA VAL A 130 4.44 -0.02 -8.84
C VAL A 130 3.96 -1.31 -8.21
N GLY A 131 2.67 -1.36 -7.86
CA GLY A 131 2.11 -2.50 -7.15
C GLY A 131 0.59 -2.51 -7.12
N ARG A 132 0.02 -3.70 -6.91
CA ARG A 132 -1.41 -3.87 -6.76
C ARG A 132 -1.77 -3.58 -5.32
N VAL A 133 -2.74 -2.70 -5.08
CA VAL A 133 -3.14 -2.34 -3.72
C VAL A 133 -3.75 -3.57 -3.03
N GLU A 134 -3.15 -3.98 -1.93
CA GLU A 134 -3.65 -5.08 -1.09
C GLU A 134 -4.51 -4.53 0.06
N ARG A 135 -4.08 -3.40 0.64
CA ARG A 135 -4.79 -2.76 1.74
C ARG A 135 -4.46 -1.27 1.82
N VAL A 136 -5.47 -0.45 2.06
CA VAL A 136 -5.31 0.94 2.52
C VAL A 136 -5.64 0.96 4.01
N GLY A 137 -4.62 1.18 4.85
CA GLY A 137 -4.77 1.27 6.30
C GLY A 137 -4.62 2.70 6.80
N LEU A 138 -4.88 2.92 8.09
CA LEU A 138 -4.75 4.25 8.70
C LEU A 138 -3.32 4.77 8.69
N ARG A 139 -2.30 3.91 8.89
CA ARG A 139 -0.90 4.33 8.92
C ARG A 139 -0.12 3.95 7.65
N PHE A 140 -0.44 2.81 7.07
CA PHE A 140 0.28 2.24 5.96
C PHE A 140 -0.68 1.86 4.84
N THR A 141 -0.26 2.11 3.62
CA THR A 141 -0.81 1.50 2.42
C THR A 141 0.11 0.38 2.01
N THR A 142 -0.48 -0.75 1.65
CA THR A 142 0.24 -1.98 1.31
C THR A 142 -0.02 -2.36 -0.13
N LEU A 143 1.06 -2.60 -0.88
CA LEU A 143 1.01 -3.04 -2.27
C LEU A 143 1.69 -4.40 -2.43
N THR A 144 1.28 -5.18 -3.42
CA THR A 144 2.04 -6.34 -3.90
C THR A 144 2.68 -6.00 -5.25
N ASN A 145 3.99 -6.13 -5.38
CA ASN A 145 4.68 -5.92 -6.66
C ASN A 145 4.69 -7.19 -7.54
N PHE A 146 5.19 -7.10 -8.77
CA PHE A 146 5.26 -8.25 -9.69
C PHE A 146 6.21 -9.37 -9.22
N LEU A 147 7.14 -9.06 -8.31
CA LEU A 147 8.02 -10.03 -7.66
C LEU A 147 7.31 -10.77 -6.50
N GLY A 148 6.05 -10.44 -6.21
CA GLY A 148 5.28 -11.01 -5.11
C GLY A 148 5.63 -10.45 -3.73
N GLN A 149 6.37 -9.35 -3.66
CA GLN A 149 6.73 -8.72 -2.39
C GLN A 149 5.59 -7.82 -1.90
N THR A 150 5.27 -7.92 -0.61
CA THR A 150 4.37 -7.00 0.09
C THR A 150 5.15 -5.76 0.54
N VAL A 151 4.87 -4.61 -0.08
CA VAL A 151 5.52 -3.33 0.20
C VAL A 151 4.63 -2.51 1.13
N TYR A 152 5.18 -2.08 2.28
CA TYR A 152 4.49 -1.23 3.24
C TYR A 152 4.95 0.21 3.11
N ILE A 153 4.06 1.10 2.71
CA ILE A 153 4.35 2.51 2.48
C ILE A 153 3.66 3.31 3.57
N PRO A 154 4.39 4.07 4.42
CA PRO A 154 3.78 5.02 5.35
C PRO A 154 2.94 6.01 4.56
N ASN A 155 1.71 6.26 4.99
CA ASN A 155 0.80 7.13 4.25
C ASN A 155 1.35 8.55 4.09
N ARG A 156 2.13 9.05 5.05
CA ARG A 156 2.80 10.36 4.94
C ARG A 156 3.80 10.48 3.80
N ASN A 157 4.26 9.36 3.23
CA ASN A 157 5.16 9.33 2.08
C ASN A 157 4.39 9.31 0.74
N ILE A 158 3.06 9.26 0.76
CA ILE A 158 2.20 9.24 -0.43
C ILE A 158 1.80 10.68 -0.76
N ALA A 159 2.62 11.35 -1.55
CA ALA A 159 2.33 12.69 -2.04
C ALA A 159 1.53 12.68 -3.36
N VAL A 160 1.81 11.70 -4.22
CA VAL A 160 1.19 11.54 -5.54
C VAL A 160 0.80 10.10 -5.75
N VAL A 161 -0.37 9.90 -6.39
CA VAL A 161 -0.91 8.60 -6.74
C VAL A 161 -1.09 8.53 -8.25
N GLY A 162 -0.34 7.65 -8.93
CA GLY A 162 -0.60 7.27 -10.32
C GLY A 162 -1.49 6.04 -10.36
N ARG A 163 -2.70 6.14 -10.92
CA ARG A 163 -3.62 4.99 -11.06
C ARG A 163 -3.62 4.49 -12.50
N PHE A 164 -3.33 3.20 -12.70
CA PHE A 164 -3.45 2.54 -14.00
C PHE A 164 -4.89 2.03 -14.16
N ARG A 165 -5.79 2.86 -14.71
CA ARG A 165 -7.24 2.57 -14.80
C ARG A 165 -7.58 1.23 -15.44
N ARG A 166 -6.72 0.73 -16.32
CA ARG A 166 -6.91 -0.55 -17.01
C ARG A 166 -6.10 -1.70 -16.38
N GLY A 167 -5.58 -1.52 -15.17
CA GLY A 167 -4.85 -2.55 -14.43
C GLY A 167 -3.44 -2.83 -14.95
N GLY A 168 -2.87 -1.95 -15.77
CA GLY A 168 -1.55 -2.09 -16.36
C GLY A 168 -1.37 -1.20 -17.59
N ILE A 169 -0.29 -1.41 -18.33
CA ILE A 169 -0.03 -0.71 -19.61
C ILE A 169 -0.45 -1.63 -20.75
N HIS A 170 -1.21 -1.11 -21.70
CA HIS A 170 -1.49 -1.82 -22.94
C HIS A 170 -0.41 -1.56 -23.98
N ALA A 171 0.25 -2.61 -24.44
CA ALA A 171 1.13 -2.57 -25.59
C ALA A 171 0.37 -3.07 -26.82
N PHE A 172 0.40 -2.30 -27.89
CA PHE A 172 -0.12 -2.67 -29.20
C PHE A 172 1.05 -2.90 -30.12
N VAL A 173 1.18 -4.14 -30.60
CA VAL A 173 2.24 -4.56 -31.52
C VAL A 173 1.61 -4.71 -32.90
N ASP A 174 2.06 -3.87 -33.81
CA ASP A 174 1.59 -3.80 -35.18
C ASP A 174 2.65 -4.35 -36.11
N ALA A 175 2.35 -5.48 -36.75
CA ALA A 175 3.22 -6.11 -37.75
C ALA A 175 2.58 -5.96 -39.13
N GLN A 176 3.29 -5.31 -40.05
CA GLN A 176 2.85 -5.15 -41.43
C GLN A 176 2.69 -6.53 -42.10
N VAL A 177 1.65 -6.70 -42.91
CA VAL A 177 1.42 -7.92 -43.68
C VAL A 177 2.19 -7.83 -44.99
N PRO A 178 3.15 -8.73 -45.27
CA PRO A 178 3.83 -8.78 -46.56
C PRO A 178 2.86 -9.02 -47.71
N GLU A 179 3.25 -8.62 -48.92
CA GLU A 179 2.47 -8.94 -50.11
C GLU A 179 2.41 -10.46 -50.33
N GLY A 180 1.28 -10.97 -50.83
CA GLY A 180 1.07 -12.41 -51.04
C GLY A 180 0.83 -13.24 -49.77
N THR A 181 0.96 -12.66 -48.57
CA THR A 181 0.68 -13.36 -47.30
C THR A 181 -0.80 -13.27 -46.92
N GLN A 182 -1.38 -14.38 -46.47
CA GLN A 182 -2.73 -14.40 -45.91
C GLN A 182 -2.73 -13.79 -44.50
N PRO A 183 -3.43 -12.66 -44.26
CA PRO A 183 -3.41 -11.96 -42.98
C PRO A 183 -3.87 -12.80 -41.80
N GLU A 184 -4.84 -13.69 -42.01
CA GLU A 184 -5.46 -14.53 -40.99
C GLU A 184 -4.46 -15.55 -40.45
N VAL A 185 -3.73 -16.22 -41.36
CA VAL A 185 -2.68 -17.17 -41.03
C VAL A 185 -1.55 -16.48 -40.27
N LEU A 186 -1.13 -15.30 -40.72
CA LEU A 186 -0.13 -14.49 -40.02
C LEU A 186 -0.60 -14.09 -38.62
N ALA A 187 -1.86 -13.67 -38.49
CA ALA A 187 -2.43 -13.25 -37.22
C ALA A 187 -2.43 -14.38 -36.18
N ASP A 188 -2.80 -15.59 -36.57
CA ASP A 188 -2.77 -16.76 -35.68
C ASP A 188 -1.35 -17.11 -35.23
N MET A 189 -0.37 -17.03 -36.13
CA MET A 189 1.04 -17.30 -35.80
C MET A 189 1.61 -16.26 -34.83
N LEU A 190 1.39 -14.97 -35.10
CA LEU A 190 1.83 -13.88 -34.23
C LEU A 190 1.14 -13.95 -32.86
N LEU A 191 -0.14 -14.32 -32.83
CA LEU A 191 -0.86 -14.56 -31.57
C LEU A 191 -0.25 -15.74 -30.80
N GLY A 192 0.15 -16.81 -31.48
CA GLY A 192 0.88 -17.93 -30.89
C GLY A 192 2.20 -17.50 -30.23
N LEU A 193 2.98 -16.64 -30.90
CA LEU A 193 4.20 -16.06 -30.33
C LEU A 193 3.91 -15.22 -29.08
N ALA A 194 2.85 -14.41 -29.13
CA ALA A 194 2.42 -13.59 -28.01
C ALA A 194 2.02 -14.45 -26.80
N ARG A 195 1.30 -15.56 -27.04
CA ARG A 195 0.94 -16.53 -26.00
C ARG A 195 2.17 -17.21 -25.40
N GLY A 196 3.15 -17.54 -26.23
CA GLY A 196 4.45 -18.07 -25.78
C GLY A 196 5.19 -17.09 -24.88
N LEU A 197 5.17 -15.79 -25.21
CA LEU A 197 5.75 -14.74 -24.36
C LEU A 197 5.05 -14.68 -22.99
N ARG A 198 3.71 -14.72 -22.96
CA ARG A 198 2.95 -14.78 -21.70
C ARG A 198 3.31 -16.00 -20.87
N ALA A 199 3.40 -17.18 -21.48
CA ALA A 199 3.74 -18.41 -20.78
C ALA A 199 5.14 -18.34 -20.13
N GLN A 200 6.09 -17.65 -20.76
CA GLN A 200 7.44 -17.44 -20.23
C GLN A 200 7.48 -16.36 -19.13
N HIS A 201 6.61 -15.35 -19.20
CA HIS A 201 6.61 -14.20 -18.29
C HIS A 201 5.21 -13.87 -17.73
N PRO A 202 4.57 -14.79 -16.98
CA PRO A 202 3.18 -14.62 -16.52
C PRO A 202 3.00 -13.49 -15.49
N ALA A 203 4.07 -13.09 -14.78
CA ALA A 203 4.03 -11.96 -13.85
C ALA A 203 4.11 -10.59 -14.54
N ILE A 204 4.59 -10.55 -15.80
CA ILE A 204 4.76 -9.32 -16.58
C ILE A 204 3.62 -9.17 -17.59
N VAL A 205 3.25 -10.23 -18.30
CA VAL A 205 2.13 -10.22 -19.25
C VAL A 205 0.87 -10.69 -18.50
N LEU A 206 0.05 -9.72 -18.10
CA LEU A 206 -0.99 -9.90 -17.08
C LEU A 206 -2.21 -10.68 -17.60
N ASP A 207 -2.56 -10.48 -18.87
CA ASP A 207 -3.72 -11.10 -19.51
C ASP A 207 -3.32 -11.91 -20.73
N GLU A 208 -4.24 -12.77 -21.15
CA GLU A 208 -4.16 -13.44 -22.44
C GLU A 208 -4.01 -12.41 -23.58
N PRO A 209 -3.00 -12.56 -24.46
CA PRO A 209 -2.85 -11.70 -25.62
C PRO A 209 -4.10 -11.77 -26.50
N THR A 210 -4.55 -10.62 -26.98
CA THR A 210 -5.74 -10.54 -27.83
C THR A 210 -5.37 -10.03 -29.22
N LEU A 211 -5.83 -10.73 -30.24
CA LEU A 211 -5.82 -10.24 -31.61
C LEU A 211 -6.89 -9.15 -31.75
N VAL A 212 -6.47 -7.94 -32.10
CA VAL A 212 -7.40 -6.83 -32.41
C VAL A 212 -7.94 -6.97 -33.84
N GLY A 213 -7.19 -7.67 -34.69
CA GLY A 213 -7.54 -7.96 -36.08
C GLY A 213 -6.57 -7.32 -37.08
N VAL A 214 -6.89 -7.49 -38.35
CA VAL A 214 -6.16 -6.88 -39.47
C VAL A 214 -6.69 -5.46 -39.66
N GLN A 215 -5.81 -4.48 -39.63
CA GLN A 215 -6.15 -3.07 -39.86
C GLN A 215 -5.44 -2.56 -41.12
N ARG A 216 -5.92 -1.44 -41.65
CA ARG A 216 -5.26 -0.69 -42.71
C ARG A 216 -4.67 0.58 -42.11
N ALA A 217 -3.44 0.89 -42.48
CA ALA A 217 -2.79 2.13 -42.10
C ALA A 217 -3.36 3.31 -42.88
N ASP A 218 -3.50 4.43 -42.19
CA ASP A 218 -3.90 5.71 -42.78
C ASP A 218 -2.90 6.79 -42.30
N PRO A 219 -2.19 7.50 -43.21
CA PRO A 219 -2.15 7.32 -44.65
C PRO A 219 -1.25 6.15 -45.08
N GLY A 220 -1.43 5.65 -46.31
CA GLY A 220 -0.54 4.66 -46.94
C GLY A 220 -1.17 3.31 -47.26
N GLY A 221 -2.35 2.98 -46.70
CA GLY A 221 -3.20 1.87 -47.15
C GLY A 221 -2.67 0.45 -46.92
N TRP A 222 -1.44 0.29 -46.43
CA TRP A 222 -0.85 -1.01 -46.12
C TRP A 222 -1.55 -1.68 -44.95
N ARG A 223 -1.61 -3.01 -44.98
CA ARG A 223 -2.29 -3.81 -43.95
C ARG A 223 -1.33 -4.21 -42.86
N TYR A 224 -1.80 -4.26 -41.62
CA TYR A 224 -1.04 -4.76 -40.48
C TYR A 224 -1.92 -5.57 -39.53
N VAL A 225 -1.31 -6.56 -38.87
CA VAL A 225 -1.91 -7.31 -37.79
C VAL A 225 -1.59 -6.59 -36.48
N ARG A 226 -2.63 -6.28 -35.69
CA ARG A 226 -2.47 -5.68 -34.36
C ARG A 226 -2.72 -6.70 -33.26
N ILE A 227 -1.72 -6.91 -32.42
CA ILE A 227 -1.81 -7.69 -31.18
C ILE A 227 -1.78 -6.75 -29.99
N ARG A 228 -2.70 -6.96 -29.05
CA ARG A 228 -2.73 -6.23 -27.78
C ARG A 228 -2.26 -7.15 -26.65
N LEU A 229 -1.30 -6.63 -25.89
CA LEU A 229 -0.79 -7.21 -24.64
C LEU A 229 -1.13 -6.26 -23.49
N ARG A 230 -1.43 -6.80 -22.31
CA ARG A 230 -1.49 -6.01 -21.07
C ARG A 230 -0.27 -6.36 -20.23
N LEU A 231 0.53 -5.36 -19.89
CA LEU A 231 1.82 -5.49 -19.22
C LEU A 231 1.77 -4.86 -17.83
N TRP A 232 2.59 -5.42 -16.94
CA TRP A 232 2.98 -4.74 -15.71
C TRP A 232 3.71 -3.43 -16.05
N PRO A 233 3.35 -2.29 -15.42
CA PRO A 233 3.99 -1.01 -15.72
C PRO A 233 5.51 -1.03 -15.47
N GLY A 234 6.28 -0.41 -16.37
CA GLY A 234 7.75 -0.39 -16.30
C GLY A 234 8.44 -1.59 -16.97
N GLN A 235 7.69 -2.53 -17.56
CA GLN A 235 8.23 -3.73 -18.23
C GLN A 235 8.14 -3.67 -19.76
N GLN A 236 8.05 -2.47 -20.35
CA GLN A 236 7.94 -2.26 -21.80
C GLN A 236 9.13 -2.88 -22.57
N ALA A 237 10.33 -2.88 -21.97
CA ALA A 237 11.53 -3.46 -22.56
C ALA A 237 11.37 -4.95 -22.96
N LEU A 238 10.54 -5.71 -22.25
CA LEU A 238 10.27 -7.10 -22.62
C LEU A 238 9.62 -7.20 -24.01
N VAL A 239 8.72 -6.26 -24.33
CA VAL A 239 8.06 -6.22 -25.63
C VAL A 239 8.98 -5.64 -26.69
N GLU A 240 9.65 -4.52 -26.40
CA GLU A 240 10.56 -3.86 -27.36
C GLU A 240 11.76 -4.72 -27.78
N SER A 241 12.33 -5.48 -26.84
CA SER A 241 13.56 -6.23 -27.09
C SER A 241 13.25 -7.69 -27.42
N ALA A 242 12.59 -8.42 -26.50
CA ALA A 242 12.45 -9.87 -26.67
C ALA A 242 11.34 -10.23 -27.67
N PHE A 243 10.16 -9.60 -27.54
CA PHE A 243 9.03 -9.96 -28.39
C PHE A 243 9.18 -9.43 -29.81
N ARG A 244 9.53 -8.15 -29.96
CA ARG A 244 9.76 -7.53 -31.28
C ARG A 244 10.84 -8.25 -32.08
N GLN A 245 11.98 -8.61 -31.47
CA GLN A 245 13.03 -9.35 -32.17
C GLN A 245 12.56 -10.74 -32.60
N ARG A 246 11.77 -11.45 -31.78
CA ARG A 246 11.17 -12.74 -32.16
C ARG A 246 10.23 -12.60 -33.35
N ILE A 247 9.39 -11.56 -33.36
CA ILE A 247 8.53 -11.26 -34.51
C ILE A 247 9.38 -10.99 -35.74
N LEU A 248 10.38 -10.12 -35.64
CA LEU A 248 11.24 -9.78 -36.78
C LEU A 248 11.97 -10.99 -37.36
N ALA A 249 12.52 -11.85 -36.50
CA ALA A 249 13.18 -13.09 -36.92
C ALA A 249 12.20 -14.04 -37.63
N PHE A 250 10.97 -14.16 -37.11
CA PHE A 250 9.92 -14.95 -37.73
C PHE A 250 9.50 -14.37 -39.09
N MET A 251 9.26 -13.05 -39.16
CA MET A 251 8.82 -12.37 -40.38
C MET A 251 9.87 -12.41 -41.49
N LYS A 252 11.16 -12.33 -41.16
CA LYS A 252 12.24 -12.50 -42.14
C LYS A 252 12.30 -13.89 -42.77
N GLY A 253 11.76 -14.91 -42.09
CA GLY A 253 11.59 -16.25 -42.67
C GLY A 253 10.40 -16.35 -43.62
N VAL A 254 9.43 -15.42 -43.53
CA VAL A 254 8.26 -15.33 -44.41
C VAL A 254 8.57 -14.45 -45.63
N ASP A 255 9.25 -13.33 -45.41
CA ASP A 255 9.69 -12.38 -46.43
C ASP A 255 11.11 -11.90 -46.08
N GLU A 256 12.10 -12.26 -46.91
CA GLU A 256 13.50 -11.85 -46.69
C GLU A 256 13.69 -10.33 -46.69
N GLY A 257 12.79 -9.59 -47.36
CA GLY A 257 12.77 -8.13 -47.42
C GLY A 257 12.20 -7.45 -46.17
N TYR A 258 11.73 -8.22 -45.18
CA TYR A 258 11.03 -7.67 -44.03
C TYR A 258 11.95 -6.83 -43.12
N ALA A 259 11.61 -5.56 -42.97
CA ALA A 259 12.43 -4.56 -42.29
C ALA A 259 12.00 -4.29 -40.84
N ASP A 260 12.93 -3.78 -40.03
CA ASP A 260 12.72 -3.48 -38.61
C ASP A 260 11.56 -2.50 -38.37
N TRP A 261 11.41 -1.49 -39.23
CA TRP A 261 10.36 -0.47 -39.15
C TRP A 261 8.96 -1.02 -39.46
N MET A 262 8.83 -2.21 -40.05
CA MET A 262 7.55 -2.86 -40.33
C MET A 262 6.91 -3.48 -39.09
N VAL A 263 7.61 -3.47 -37.95
CA VAL A 263 7.05 -3.82 -36.63
C VAL A 263 7.13 -2.61 -35.72
N THR A 264 5.97 -2.09 -35.35
CA THR A 264 5.85 -0.96 -34.43
C THR A 264 5.17 -1.38 -33.14
N VAL A 265 5.59 -0.77 -32.03
CA VAL A 265 5.00 -1.00 -30.72
C VAL A 265 4.54 0.35 -30.18
N THR A 266 3.28 0.42 -29.74
CA THR A 266 2.71 1.64 -29.14
C THR A 266 2.08 1.31 -27.79
N TYR A 267 2.15 2.26 -26.85
CA TYR A 267 1.66 2.04 -25.48
C TYR A 267 0.49 2.96 -25.14
N ARG A 268 -0.45 2.45 -24.34
CA ARG A 268 -1.53 3.22 -23.74
C ARG A 268 -1.71 2.84 -22.27
N VAL A 269 -1.84 3.85 -21.42
CA VAL A 269 -2.10 3.73 -19.97
C VAL A 269 -3.61 3.69 -19.69
#